data_AF-A0A1H7NGX1-F1
#
_entry.id   AF-A0A1H7NGX1-F1
#
_cell.length_a   1.000
_cell.length_b   1.000
_cell.length_c   1.000
_cell.angle_alpha   90.00
_cell.angle_beta   90.00
_cell.angle_gamma   90.00
#
_symmetry.space_group_name_H-M   'P 1'
#
loop_
_entity.id
_entity.type
_entity.pdbx_description
1 polymer ?
#
loop_
_entity_poly.entity_id
_entity_poly.type
_entity_poly.pdbx_seq_one_letter_code
_entity_poly.pdbx_strand_id
1 'polypeptide(L)'
;MTFSGQHLKGRQEIDEVHQKLWDGVLRDSTLVAGPTPTQLRFVTPELAIAQATGAVQLRFHKKPPTGRFSINTNVLVKVNGEWKISAFHNCRIQKPGWIRRMMMRSNSKSS
;
A
#
# COMPACT_ATOMS: atom_id res chain seq x y z
N MET A 1 -6.89 -7.44 2.61
CA MET A 1 -6.77 -6.94 4.00
C MET A 1 -6.52 -5.45 3.98
N THR A 2 -7.16 -4.70 4.87
CA THR A 2 -6.90 -3.25 5.05
C THR A 2 -5.75 -3.02 6.02
N PHE A 3 -5.29 -1.77 6.13
CA PHE A 3 -4.23 -1.38 7.07
C PHE A 3 -4.62 -1.64 8.54
N SER A 4 -5.92 -1.62 8.87
CA SER A 4 -6.44 -1.94 10.21
C SER A 4 -6.60 -3.45 10.45
N GLY A 5 -6.15 -4.30 9.51
CA GLY A 5 -6.25 -5.75 9.63
C GLY A 5 -7.64 -6.32 9.27
N GLN A 6 -8.54 -5.52 8.70
CA GLN A 6 -9.83 -6.03 8.26
C GLN A 6 -9.68 -6.92 7.03
N HIS A 7 -10.33 -8.08 7.05
CA HIS A 7 -10.38 -9.00 5.92
C HIS A 7 -11.69 -8.81 5.17
N LEU A 8 -11.62 -8.15 4.01
CA LEU A 8 -12.74 -7.97 3.09
C LEU A 8 -12.66 -9.01 1.97
N LYS A 9 -13.78 -9.62 1.61
CA LYS A 9 -13.86 -10.68 0.60
C LYS A 9 -14.91 -10.37 -0.47
N GLY A 10 -14.44 -10.31 -1.71
CA GLY A 10 -15.30 -10.09 -2.86
C GLY A 10 -15.55 -8.60 -3.14
N ARG A 11 -16.05 -8.32 -4.35
CA ARG A 11 -16.15 -6.96 -4.87
C ARG A 11 -17.13 -6.10 -4.09
N GLN A 12 -18.30 -6.66 -3.77
CA GLN A 12 -19.35 -5.92 -3.07
C GLN A 12 -18.91 -5.42 -1.69
N GLU A 13 -18.31 -6.28 -0.87
CA GLU A 13 -17.85 -5.88 0.47
C GLU A 13 -16.74 -4.82 0.40
N ILE A 14 -15.83 -4.95 -0.57
CA ILE A 14 -14.79 -3.95 -0.84
C ILE A 14 -15.44 -2.61 -1.20
N ASP A 15 -16.38 -2.61 -2.14
CA ASP A 15 -17.05 -1.39 -2.62
C ASP A 15 -17.83 -0.70 -1.48
N GLU A 16 -18.62 -1.45 -0.71
CA GLU A 16 -19.40 -0.91 0.42
C GLU A 16 -18.53 -0.29 1.51
N VAL A 17 -17.41 -0.94 1.87
CA VAL A 17 -16.50 -0.42 2.89
C VAL A 17 -15.76 0.82 2.38
N HIS A 18 -15.28 0.82 1.13
CA HIS A 18 -14.61 2.00 0.56
C HIS A 18 -15.57 3.17 0.40
N GLN A 19 -16.82 2.91 -0.03
CA GLN A 19 -17.84 3.96 -0.14
C GLN A 19 -18.09 4.64 1.21
N LYS A 20 -18.26 3.87 2.29
CA LYS A 20 -18.39 4.42 3.66
C LYS A 20 -17.17 5.26 4.06
N LEU A 21 -15.96 4.85 3.68
CA LEU A 21 -14.75 5.63 3.96
C LEU A 21 -14.73 6.94 3.16
N TRP A 22 -15.08 6.91 1.88
CA TRP A 22 -15.12 8.09 1.00
C TRP A 22 -16.23 9.06 1.36
N ASP A 23 -17.36 8.57 1.84
CA ASP A 23 -18.43 9.43 2.39
C ASP A 23 -18.06 10.00 3.77
N GLY A 24 -17.07 9.42 4.44
CA GLY A 24 -16.63 9.82 5.78
C GLY A 24 -15.21 10.38 5.80
N VAL A 25 -14.34 9.64 6.50
CA VAL A 25 -12.99 10.10 6.89
C VAL A 25 -12.04 10.32 5.70
N LEU A 26 -12.32 9.73 4.54
CA LEU A 26 -11.53 9.85 3.32
C LEU A 26 -12.17 10.78 2.28
N ARG A 27 -13.24 11.51 2.64
CA ARG A 27 -13.89 12.47 1.73
C ARG A 27 -12.89 13.48 1.17
N ASP A 28 -12.90 13.60 -0.15
CA ASP A 28 -12.04 14.46 -0.98
C ASP A 28 -10.53 14.23 -0.76
N SER A 29 -10.16 13.03 -0.30
CA SER A 29 -8.75 12.65 -0.21
C SER A 29 -8.21 12.15 -1.53
N THR A 30 -6.90 12.32 -1.73
CA THR A 30 -6.18 11.82 -2.89
C THR A 30 -5.20 10.74 -2.47
N LEU A 31 -5.14 9.64 -3.22
CA LEU A 31 -4.06 8.66 -3.07
C LEU A 31 -2.85 9.17 -3.86
N VAL A 32 -1.73 9.39 -3.16
CA VAL A 32 -0.48 9.83 -3.78
C VAL A 32 0.54 8.71 -3.80
N ALA A 33 1.31 8.63 -4.89
CA ALA A 33 2.39 7.66 -5.04
C ALA A 33 3.46 7.87 -3.96
N GLY A 34 4.04 6.76 -3.51
CA GLY A 34 5.14 6.77 -2.57
C GLY A 34 6.50 7.04 -3.22
N PRO A 35 7.56 7.13 -2.41
CA PRO A 35 8.89 7.50 -2.88
C PRO A 35 9.59 6.38 -3.67
N THR A 36 9.07 5.16 -3.65
CA THR A 36 9.66 4.03 -4.38
C THR A 36 8.85 3.72 -5.63
N PRO A 37 9.49 3.45 -6.78
CA PRO A 37 8.80 2.98 -7.96
C PRO A 37 8.01 1.70 -7.68
N THR A 38 6.87 1.56 -8.36
CA THR A 38 6.11 0.31 -8.36
C THR A 38 6.99 -0.82 -8.91
N GLN A 39 7.08 -1.90 -8.15
CA GLN A 39 7.76 -3.13 -8.57
C GLN A 39 6.73 -4.08 -9.16
N LEU A 40 6.96 -4.56 -10.37
CA LEU A 40 6.10 -5.52 -11.06
C LEU A 40 6.91 -6.74 -11.45
N ARG A 41 6.42 -7.93 -11.06
CA ARG A 41 7.02 -9.21 -11.43
C ARG A 41 5.96 -10.12 -12.04
N PHE A 42 6.17 -10.50 -13.29
CA PHE A 42 5.40 -11.58 -13.92
C PHE A 42 5.91 -12.92 -13.38
N VAL A 43 5.00 -13.71 -12.81
CA VAL A 43 5.26 -15.09 -12.36
C VAL A 43 4.98 -16.05 -13.51
N THR A 44 3.89 -15.80 -14.24
CA THR A 44 3.51 -16.43 -15.51
C THR A 44 2.91 -15.35 -16.43
N PRO A 45 2.57 -15.65 -17.69
CA PRO A 45 1.87 -14.69 -18.55
C PRO A 45 0.51 -14.21 -18.00
N GLU A 46 -0.12 -14.99 -17.10
CA GLU A 46 -1.43 -14.74 -16.51
C GLU A 46 -1.39 -14.40 -15.01
N LEU A 47 -0.22 -14.45 -14.37
CA LEU A 47 -0.04 -14.16 -12.95
C LEU A 47 1.09 -13.16 -12.74
N ALA A 48 0.80 -12.04 -12.09
CA ALA A 48 1.80 -11.05 -11.71
C ALA A 48 1.67 -10.65 -10.24
N ILE A 49 2.77 -10.20 -9.66
CA ILE A 49 2.81 -9.60 -8.33
C ILE A 49 3.28 -8.15 -8.49
N ALA A 50 2.50 -7.22 -7.95
CA ALA A 50 2.85 -5.81 -7.93
C ALA A 50 2.99 -5.30 -6.49
N GLN A 51 4.07 -4.58 -6.21
CA GLN A 51 4.27 -3.88 -4.95
C GLN A 51 4.38 -2.40 -5.20
N ALA A 52 3.56 -1.61 -4.51
CA ALA A 52 3.57 -0.16 -4.62
C ALA A 52 3.58 0.49 -3.24
N THR A 53 4.16 1.68 -3.17
CA THR A 53 4.07 2.53 -1.98
C THR A 53 3.16 3.71 -2.26
N GLY A 54 2.48 4.21 -1.24
CA GLY A 54 1.57 5.33 -1.37
C GLY A 54 1.02 5.82 -0.04
N ALA A 55 0.42 7.00 -0.04
CA ALA A 55 -0.20 7.59 1.14
C ALA A 55 -1.53 8.24 0.75
N VAL A 56 -2.47 8.25 1.69
CA VAL A 56 -3.67 9.07 1.57
C VAL A 56 -3.33 10.50 2.00
N GLN A 57 -3.48 11.45 1.08
CA GLN A 57 -3.45 12.88 1.35
C GLN A 57 -4.88 13.36 1.60
N LEU A 58 -5.18 13.74 2.85
CA LEU A 58 -6.49 14.29 3.22
C LEU A 58 -6.68 15.68 2.60
N ARG A 59 -7.94 16.05 2.32
CA ARG A 59 -8.32 17.29 1.62
C ARG A 59 -7.71 18.58 2.16
N PHE A 60 -7.46 18.66 3.47
CA PHE A 60 -6.90 19.85 4.12
C PHE A 60 -5.37 19.85 4.19
N HIS A 61 -4.70 18.80 3.72
CA HIS A 61 -3.25 18.69 3.76
C HIS A 61 -2.64 19.12 2.44
N LYS A 62 -1.62 19.99 2.48
CA LYS A 62 -0.80 20.35 1.30
C LYS A 62 0.12 19.21 0.82
N LYS A 63 0.49 18.29 1.72
CA LYS A 63 1.36 17.14 1.44
C LYS A 63 0.93 15.92 2.29
N PRO A 64 1.17 14.68 1.84
CA PRO A 64 0.94 13.50 2.67
C PRO A 64 1.82 13.55 3.93
N PRO A 65 1.32 13.18 5.12
CA PRO A 65 2.15 13.09 6.31
C PRO A 65 3.24 12.04 6.12
N THR A 66 4.50 12.38 6.42
CA THR A 66 5.66 11.50 6.14
C THR A 66 5.64 10.16 6.87
N GLY A 67 4.84 10.02 7.94
CA GLY A 67 4.59 8.77 8.66
C GLY A 67 3.37 7.98 8.18
N ARG A 68 2.73 8.40 7.07
CA ARG A 68 1.50 7.77 6.52
C ARG A 68 1.71 7.08 5.18
N PHE A 69 2.95 6.81 4.79
CA PHE A 69 3.20 5.92 3.65
C PHE A 69 2.94 4.47 4.05
N SER A 70 2.20 3.79 3.20
CA SER A 70 1.97 2.35 3.24
C SER A 70 2.67 1.69 2.06
N ILE A 71 2.97 0.41 2.23
CA ILE A 71 3.32 -0.49 1.13
C ILE A 71 2.17 -1.46 0.94
N ASN A 72 1.82 -1.76 -0.31
CA ASN A 72 0.84 -2.78 -0.65
C ASN A 72 1.48 -3.85 -1.55
N THR A 73 0.96 -5.07 -1.43
CA THR A 73 1.23 -6.19 -2.34
C THR A 73 -0.09 -6.58 -3.00
N ASN A 74 -0.08 -6.64 -4.32
CA ASN A 74 -1.21 -7.04 -5.17
C ASN A 74 -0.85 -8.33 -5.88
N VAL A 75 -1.73 -9.32 -5.79
CA VAL A 75 -1.71 -10.50 -6.65
C VAL A 75 -2.65 -10.24 -7.81
N LEU A 76 -2.10 -10.19 -9.01
CA LEU A 76 -2.81 -9.87 -10.24
C LEU A 76 -2.98 -11.14 -11.06
N VAL A 77 -4.22 -11.44 -11.45
CA VAL A 77 -4.57 -12.57 -12.31
C VAL A 77 -5.18 -12.07 -13.61
N LYS A 78 -4.78 -12.63 -14.74
CA LYS A 78 -5.35 -12.31 -16.04
C LYS A 78 -6.54 -13.23 -16.31
N VAL A 79 -7.73 -12.66 -16.42
CA VAL A 79 -8.98 -13.39 -16.66
C VAL A 79 -9.63 -12.79 -17.91
N ASN A 80 -9.85 -13.62 -18.94
CA ASN A 80 -10.44 -13.20 -20.21
C ASN A 80 -9.71 -12.00 -20.85
N GLY A 81 -8.38 -12.00 -20.78
CA GLY A 81 -7.55 -10.92 -21.33
C GLY A 81 -7.32 -9.73 -20.38
N GLU A 82 -8.07 -9.61 -19.30
CA GLU A 82 -8.02 -8.48 -18.36
C GLU A 82 -7.30 -8.81 -17.06
N TRP A 83 -6.47 -7.90 -16.58
CA TRP A 83 -5.83 -8.02 -15.28
C TRP A 83 -6.78 -7.63 -14.15
N LYS A 84 -6.93 -8.51 -13.17
CA LYS A 84 -7.76 -8.32 -11.98
C LYS A 84 -6.93 -8.52 -10.72
N ILE A 85 -7.24 -7.74 -9.69
CA ILE A 85 -6.63 -7.94 -8.37
C ILE A 85 -7.34 -9.12 -7.70
N SER A 86 -6.64 -10.25 -7.57
CA SER A 86 -7.13 -11.42 -6.84
C SER A 86 -6.91 -11.29 -5.33
N ALA A 87 -5.85 -10.60 -4.91
CA ALA A 87 -5.58 -10.34 -3.50
C ALA A 87 -4.85 -9.01 -3.33
N PHE A 88 -5.20 -8.32 -2.25
CA PHE A 88 -4.57 -7.07 -1.83
C PHE A 88 -4.25 -7.14 -0.34
N HIS A 89 -3.03 -6.76 0.02
CA HIS A 89 -2.62 -6.58 1.41
C HIS A 89 -1.81 -5.30 1.51
N ASN A 90 -2.11 -4.43 2.49
CA ASN A 90 -1.29 -3.26 2.78
C ASN A 90 -0.92 -3.14 4.26
N CYS A 91 0.26 -2.58 4.52
CA CYS A 91 0.73 -2.26 5.87
C CYS A 91 1.42 -0.88 5.88
N ARG A 92 1.67 -0.33 7.07
CA ARG A 92 2.39 0.96 7.21
C ARG A 92 3.88 0.74 7.07
N ILE A 93 4.54 1.62 6.32
CA ILE A 93 6.01 1.70 6.34
C ILE A 93 6.43 2.32 7.66
N GLN A 94 7.08 1.53 8.52
CA GLN A 94 7.62 2.02 9.77
C GLN A 94 9.07 2.46 9.59
N LYS A 95 9.42 3.63 10.11
CA LYS A 95 10.81 4.05 10.20
C LYS A 95 11.49 3.26 11.33
N PRO A 96 12.74 2.81 11.14
CA PRO A 96 13.51 2.21 12.23
C PRO A 96 13.53 3.14 13.44
N GLY A 97 13.23 2.61 14.63
CA GLY A 97 13.41 3.35 15.89
C GLY A 97 14.87 3.75 16.11
N TRP A 98 15.11 4.67 17.05
CA TRP A 98 16.44 5.23 17.28
C TRP A 98 17.50 4.15 17.63
N ILE A 99 17.12 3.12 18.39
CA ILE A 99 17.96 1.97 18.73
C ILE A 99 18.40 1.23 17.47
N ARG A 100 17.44 0.84 16.62
CA ARG A 100 17.72 0.13 15.35
C ARG A 100 18.57 0.98 14.41
N ARG A 101 18.36 2.30 14.38
CA ARG A 101 19.16 3.23 13.57
C ARG A 101 20.60 3.33 14.07
N MET A 102 20.82 3.31 15.38
CA MET A 102 22.16 3.30 15.99
C MET A 102 22.90 2.00 15.64
N MET A 103 22.23 0.84 15.78
CA MET A 103 22.80 -0.46 15.46
C MET A 103 23.22 -0.56 13.98
N MET A 104 22.37 -0.10 13.04
CA MET A 104 22.70 -0.12 11.61
C MET A 104 23.87 0.82 11.24
N ARG A 105 24.05 1.95 11.96
CA ARG A 105 25.20 2.86 11.76
C ARG A 105 26.51 2.28 12.28
N SER A 106 26.47 1.41 13.29
CA SER A 106 27.65 0.73 13.81
C SER A 106 28.20 -0.26 12.78
N ASN A 107 27.32 -1.06 12.17
CA ASN A 107 27.72 -2.10 11.21
C ASN A 107 28.24 -1.55 9.87
N SER A 108 27.87 -0.33 9.47
CA SER A 108 28.37 0.27 8.24
C SER A 108 29.76 0.91 8.36
N LYS A 109 30.29 1.02 9.59
CA LYS A 109 31.64 1.56 9.86
C LYS A 109 32.69 0.47 10.05
N SER A 110 32.28 -0.80 10.04
CA SER A 110 33.13 -1.98 10.24
C SER A 110 33.33 -2.79 8.96
N SER A 111 33.15 -2.19 7.78
CA SER A 111 33.36 -2.80 6.47
C SER A 111 34.10 -1.85 5.54
#